data_AF-A0A7Z6SPN0-F1
#
_entry.id   AF-A0A7Z6SPN0-F1
#
_cell.length_a   1.000
_cell.length_b   1.000
_cell.length_c   1.000
_cell.angle_alpha   90.00
_cell.angle_beta   90.00
_cell.angle_gamma   90.00
#
_symmetry.space_group_name_H-M   'P 1'
#
loop_
_entity.id
_entity.type
_entity.pdbx_description
1 polymer ?
#
loop_
_entity_poly.entity_id
_entity_poly.type
_entity_poly.pdbx_seq_one_letter_code
_entity_poly.pdbx_strand_id
1 'polypeptide(L)'
;SETDFVAKNEGFKELVKKTLETIKAHNIHTPEELLKSPLDNKPFEEYLHSQIAVIGENILVRKIAHLKAPGSHIINGYAHSNARVGVLIGIKYNNEENAPKVVELARNIA
;
A
#
# COMPACT_ATOMS: atom_id res chain seq x y z
N SER A 1 12.82 0.35 5.40
CA SER A 1 13.73 0.43 6.54
C SER A 1 14.69 -0.74 6.45
N GLU A 2 15.79 -0.64 7.16
CA GLU A 2 16.81 -1.68 7.25
C GLU A 2 16.48 -2.62 8.42
N THR A 3 15.87 -2.11 9.48
CA THR A 3 15.52 -2.89 10.67
C THR A 3 14.02 -3.03 10.90
N ASP A 4 13.65 -4.04 11.69
CA ASP A 4 12.26 -4.27 12.11
C ASP A 4 11.86 -3.44 13.34
N PHE A 5 12.83 -2.81 14.02
CA PHE A 5 12.59 -1.83 15.07
C PHE A 5 11.98 -0.56 14.48
N VAL A 6 12.60 -0.01 13.44
CA VAL A 6 12.08 1.18 12.74
C VAL A 6 10.72 0.92 12.11
N ALA A 7 10.50 -0.26 11.52
CA ALA A 7 9.24 -0.60 10.86
C ALA A 7 8.01 -0.56 11.80
N LYS A 8 8.22 -0.67 13.11
CA LYS A 8 7.15 -0.65 14.12
C LYS A 8 6.90 0.74 14.72
N ASN A 9 7.79 1.70 14.46
CA ASN A 9 7.71 3.05 15.03
C ASN A 9 6.66 3.91 14.32
N GLU A 10 6.06 4.85 15.06
CA GLU A 10 5.00 5.71 14.53
C GLU A 10 5.46 6.60 13.36
N GLY A 11 6.69 7.12 13.40
CA GLY A 11 7.24 7.91 12.29
C GLY A 11 7.31 7.13 10.97
N PHE A 12 7.69 5.84 11.03
CA PHE A 12 7.70 4.99 9.84
C PHE A 12 6.28 4.66 9.35
N LYS A 13 5.34 4.39 10.27
CA LYS A 13 3.94 4.14 9.91
C LYS A 13 3.29 5.36 9.25
N GLU A 14 3.59 6.56 9.73
CA GLU A 14 3.09 7.80 9.13
C GLU A 14 3.69 8.03 7.74
N LEU A 15 4.99 7.78 7.55
CA LEU A 15 5.62 7.79 6.21
C LEU A 15 4.91 6.82 5.26
N VAL A 16 4.64 5.58 5.68
CA VAL A 16 3.90 4.59 4.86
C VAL A 16 2.51 5.08 4.51
N LYS A 17 1.78 5.66 5.47
CA LYS A 17 0.44 6.21 5.26
C LYS A 17 0.45 7.35 4.24
N LYS A 18 1.31 8.36 4.43
CA LYS A 18 1.47 9.49 3.52
C LYS A 18 1.88 9.06 2.12
N THR A 19 2.73 8.03 2.03
CA THR A 19 3.10 7.39 0.77
C THR A 19 1.87 6.83 0.05
N LEU A 20 1.04 6.04 0.74
CA LEU A 20 -0.18 5.46 0.16
C LEU A 20 -1.21 6.52 -0.24
N GLU A 21 -1.37 7.58 0.55
CA GLU A 21 -2.23 8.72 0.21
C GLU A 21 -1.76 9.42 -1.08
N THR A 22 -0.45 9.67 -1.20
CA THR A 22 0.15 10.30 -2.39
C THR A 22 -0.04 9.43 -3.63
N ILE A 23 0.20 8.12 -3.50
CA ILE A 23 -0.01 7.14 -4.59
C ILE A 23 -1.46 7.17 -5.08
N LYS A 24 -2.42 7.20 -4.16
CA LYS A 24 -3.86 7.23 -4.50
C LYS A 24 -4.26 8.56 -5.14
N ALA A 25 -3.82 9.68 -4.57
CA ALA A 25 -4.20 11.01 -5.04
C ALA A 25 -3.75 11.29 -6.48
N HIS A 26 -2.60 10.73 -6.89
CA HIS A 26 -2.01 10.99 -8.20
C HIS A 26 -2.07 9.76 -9.13
N ASN A 27 -2.74 8.68 -8.73
CA ASN A 27 -2.83 7.42 -9.47
C ASN A 27 -1.44 6.92 -9.95
N ILE A 28 -0.51 6.80 -9.00
CA ILE A 28 0.90 6.49 -9.26
C ILE A 28 1.10 4.99 -9.40
N HIS A 29 1.84 4.55 -10.42
CA HIS A 29 2.04 3.13 -10.73
C HIS A 29 3.46 2.63 -10.49
N THR A 30 4.45 3.51 -10.41
CA THR A 30 5.85 3.12 -10.20
C THR A 30 6.56 3.95 -9.11
N PRO A 31 7.62 3.42 -8.47
CA PRO A 31 8.42 4.20 -7.54
C PRO A 31 9.03 5.47 -8.17
N GLU A 32 9.42 5.42 -9.44
CA GLU A 32 10.00 6.56 -10.15
C GLU A 32 8.98 7.69 -10.36
N GLU A 33 7.73 7.33 -10.66
CA GLU A 33 6.62 8.28 -10.71
C GLU A 33 6.32 8.86 -9.32
N LEU A 34 6.39 8.03 -8.27
CA LEU A 34 6.19 8.47 -6.90
C LEU A 34 7.18 9.56 -6.50
N LEU A 35 8.48 9.33 -6.69
CA LEU A 35 9.52 10.28 -6.29
C LEU A 35 9.33 11.67 -6.92
N LYS A 36 8.82 11.72 -8.15
CA LYS A 36 8.56 12.96 -8.89
C LYS A 36 7.19 13.58 -8.58
N SER A 37 6.28 12.85 -7.94
CA SER A 37 4.93 13.33 -7.66
C SER A 37 4.94 14.48 -6.65
N PRO A 38 3.99 15.43 -6.76
CA PRO A 38 3.95 16.56 -5.85
C PRO A 38 3.37 16.14 -4.49
N LEU A 39 4.00 16.60 -3.43
CA LEU A 39 3.54 16.55 -2.06
C LEU A 39 3.84 17.90 -1.41
N ASP A 40 2.79 18.62 -0.99
CA ASP A 40 2.90 19.93 -0.34
C ASP A 40 3.76 20.95 -1.15
N ASN A 41 3.52 21.00 -2.47
CA ASN A 41 4.23 21.82 -3.47
C ASN A 41 5.71 21.49 -3.71
N LYS A 42 6.16 20.30 -3.29
CA LYS A 42 7.53 19.80 -3.52
C LYS A 42 7.49 18.37 -4.07
N PRO A 43 8.57 17.88 -4.71
CA PRO A 43 8.66 16.47 -5.05
C PRO A 43 8.58 15.59 -3.79
N PHE A 44 7.87 14.47 -3.86
CA PHE A 44 7.79 13.48 -2.80
C PHE A 44 9.19 12.99 -2.35
N GLU A 45 10.16 12.97 -3.26
CA GLU A 45 11.56 12.67 -2.97
C GLU A 45 12.15 13.55 -1.85
N GLU A 46 11.85 14.86 -1.81
CA GLU A 46 12.31 15.74 -0.72
C GLU A 46 11.71 15.33 0.62
N TYR A 47 10.42 14.97 0.62
CA TYR A 47 9.76 14.46 1.81
C TYR A 47 10.38 13.15 2.28
N LEU A 48 10.61 12.19 1.38
CA LEU A 48 11.25 10.92 1.70
C LEU A 48 12.66 11.12 2.30
N HIS A 49 13.47 11.99 1.71
CA HIS A 49 14.79 12.35 2.25
C HIS A 49 14.71 12.97 3.65
N SER A 50 13.72 13.84 3.90
CA SER A 50 13.50 14.38 5.25
C SER A 50 13.19 13.29 6.27
N GLN A 51 12.38 12.29 5.90
CA GLN A 51 12.04 11.19 6.78
C GLN A 51 13.22 10.25 7.01
N ILE A 52 14.05 10.01 5.98
CA ILE A 52 15.32 9.26 6.12
C ILE A 52 16.23 9.93 7.14
N ALA A 53 16.38 11.27 7.06
CA ALA A 53 17.21 12.01 8.00
C ALA A 53 16.68 11.94 9.44
N VAL A 54 15.35 12.01 9.63
CA VAL A 54 14.71 11.91 10.95
C VAL A 54 14.78 10.49 11.52
N ILE A 55 14.58 9.47 10.69
CA ILE A 55 14.56 8.07 11.10
C ILE A 55 15.98 7.52 11.30
N GLY A 56 16.97 8.02 10.56
CA GLY A 56 18.36 7.59 10.65
C GLY A 56 18.65 6.25 9.97
N GLU A 57 17.75 5.77 9.11
CA GLU A 57 17.94 4.57 8.28
C GLU A 57 17.63 4.87 6.82
N ASN A 58 18.26 4.14 5.91
CA ASN A 58 17.87 4.19 4.51
C ASN A 58 16.45 3.63 4.31
N ILE A 59 15.62 4.34 3.55
CA ILE A 59 14.24 3.95 3.26
C ILE A 59 13.98 4.15 1.78
N LEU A 60 13.39 3.13 1.16
CA LEU A 60 12.99 3.17 -0.23
C LEU A 60 11.60 2.55 -0.40
N VAL A 61 10.83 3.08 -1.34
CA VAL A 61 9.58 2.47 -1.80
C VAL A 61 9.94 1.48 -2.91
N ARG A 62 9.94 0.19 -2.59
CA ARG A 62 10.55 -0.84 -3.45
C ARG A 62 9.70 -1.18 -4.67
N LYS A 63 8.39 -1.31 -4.49
CA LYS A 63 7.44 -1.72 -5.52
C LYS A 63 6.10 -1.05 -5.26
N ILE A 64 5.40 -0.72 -6.34
CA ILE A 64 4.00 -0.30 -6.32
C ILE A 64 3.25 -1.28 -7.22
N ALA A 65 2.11 -1.76 -6.73
CA ALA A 65 1.24 -2.66 -7.47
C ALA A 65 -0.21 -2.27 -7.20
N HIS A 66 -1.04 -2.43 -8.22
CA HIS A 66 -2.47 -2.13 -8.16
C HIS A 66 -3.26 -3.36 -8.57
N LEU A 67 -4.36 -3.60 -7.87
CA LEU A 67 -5.36 -4.57 -8.27
C LEU A 67 -6.65 -3.79 -8.53
N LYS A 68 -7.10 -3.79 -9.79
CA LYS A 68 -8.37 -3.19 -10.21
C LYS A 68 -9.37 -4.32 -10.46
N ALA A 69 -10.59 -4.17 -9.99
CA ALA A 69 -11.63 -5.18 -10.13
C ALA A 69 -12.95 -4.53 -10.62
N PRO A 70 -13.13 -4.37 -11.94
CA PRO A 70 -14.29 -3.71 -12.52
C PRO A 70 -15.52 -4.64 -12.58
N GLY A 71 -16.72 -4.11 -12.34
CA GLY A 71 -17.96 -4.90 -12.34
C GLY A 71 -18.11 -5.77 -11.08
N SER A 72 -18.77 -6.92 -11.19
CA SER A 72 -19.07 -7.83 -10.06
C SER A 72 -17.83 -8.56 -9.55
N HIS A 73 -17.05 -7.89 -8.70
CA HIS A 73 -15.88 -8.43 -8.02
C HIS A 73 -15.84 -8.05 -6.55
N ILE A 74 -15.13 -8.86 -5.76
CA ILE A 74 -14.69 -8.52 -4.41
C ILE A 74 -13.16 -8.44 -4.41
N ILE A 75 -12.61 -7.41 -3.77
CA ILE A 75 -11.18 -7.36 -3.39
C ILE A 75 -11.10 -7.55 -1.88
N ASN A 76 -10.35 -8.56 -1.44
CA ASN A 76 -9.98 -8.75 -0.04
C ASN A 76 -8.48 -8.52 0.15
N GLY A 77 -8.11 -7.81 1.21
CA GLY A 77 -6.73 -7.60 1.62
C GLY A 77 -6.43 -8.38 2.89
N TYR A 78 -5.29 -9.06 2.92
CA TYR A 78 -4.82 -9.79 4.09
C TYR A 78 -3.39 -9.40 4.44
N ALA A 79 -3.14 -9.24 5.74
CA ALA A 79 -1.82 -8.92 6.27
C ALA A 79 -1.46 -9.99 7.30
N HIS A 80 -0.38 -10.74 7.04
CA HIS A 80 0.14 -11.78 7.90
C HIS A 80 1.44 -11.36 8.59
N SER A 81 1.78 -12.03 9.68
CA SER A 81 3.07 -11.89 10.39
C SER A 81 3.39 -10.42 10.72
N ASN A 82 2.48 -9.75 11.45
CA ASN A 82 2.59 -8.33 11.80
C ASN A 82 2.80 -7.41 10.59
N ALA A 83 1.99 -7.62 9.54
CA ALA A 83 2.02 -6.88 8.28
C ALA A 83 3.35 -7.00 7.49
N ARG A 84 4.18 -8.02 7.76
CA ARG A 84 5.37 -8.32 6.95
C ARG A 84 5.02 -8.90 5.59
N VAL A 85 3.89 -9.61 5.50
CA VAL A 85 3.40 -10.19 4.25
C VAL A 85 1.99 -9.68 4.01
N GLY A 86 1.79 -9.01 2.88
CA GLY A 86 0.49 -8.52 2.43
C GLY A 86 0.04 -9.24 1.16
N VAL A 87 -1.24 -9.59 1.09
CA VAL A 87 -1.88 -10.23 -0.07
C VAL A 87 -3.13 -9.44 -0.46
N LEU A 88 -3.34 -9.23 -1.76
CA LEU A 88 -4.59 -8.76 -2.32
C LEU A 88 -5.21 -9.88 -3.17
N ILE A 89 -6.47 -10.21 -2.90
CA ILE A 89 -7.22 -11.25 -3.61
C ILE A 89 -8.40 -10.60 -4.30
N GLY A 90 -8.46 -10.70 -5.62
CA GLY A 90 -9.61 -10.28 -6.43
C GLY A 90 -10.40 -11.49 -6.88
N ILE A 91 -11.69 -11.55 -6.55
CA ILE A 91 -12.59 -12.64 -6.98
C ILE A 91 -13.72 -12.04 -7.82
N LYS A 92 -13.84 -12.52 -9.05
CA LYS A 92 -14.98 -12.21 -9.93
C LYS A 92 -16.15 -13.14 -9.62
N TYR A 93 -17.37 -12.61 -9.61
CA TYR A 93 -18.59 -13.41 -9.54
C TYR A 93 -19.58 -12.98 -10.61
N ASN A 94 -20.48 -13.90 -11.00
CA ASN A 94 -21.44 -13.66 -12.09
C ASN A 94 -22.89 -13.54 -11.60
N ASN A 95 -23.19 -14.00 -10.37
CA ASN A 95 -24.51 -13.88 -9.75
C ASN A 95 -24.37 -13.04 -8.47
N GLU A 96 -25.10 -11.93 -8.40
CA GLU A 96 -25.10 -10.99 -7.28
C GLU A 96 -25.50 -11.65 -5.94
N GLU A 97 -26.36 -12.67 -5.97
CA GLU A 97 -26.73 -13.44 -4.76
C GLU A 97 -25.52 -14.14 -4.10
N ASN A 98 -24.45 -14.37 -4.86
CA ASN A 98 -23.23 -14.97 -4.34
C ASN A 98 -22.27 -13.96 -3.71
N ALA A 99 -22.48 -12.65 -3.87
CA ALA A 99 -21.55 -11.64 -3.35
C ALA A 99 -21.23 -11.83 -1.86
N PRO A 100 -22.20 -12.09 -0.94
CA PRO A 100 -21.89 -12.32 0.47
C PRO A 100 -21.04 -13.58 0.70
N LYS A 101 -21.33 -14.67 -0.01
CA LYS A 101 -20.56 -15.93 0.06
C LYS A 101 -19.14 -15.77 -0.46
N VAL A 102 -18.96 -14.94 -1.49
CA VAL A 102 -17.65 -14.65 -2.08
C VAL A 102 -16.79 -13.81 -1.13
N VAL A 103 -17.39 -12.88 -0.37
CA VAL A 103 -16.68 -12.16 0.70
C VAL A 103 -16.18 -13.14 1.77
N GLU A 104 -17.01 -14.08 2.20
CA GLU A 104 -16.62 -15.11 3.16
C GLU A 104 -15.49 -16.01 2.61
N LEU A 105 -15.62 -16.49 1.38
CA LEU A 105 -14.58 -17.26 0.71
C LEU A 105 -13.25 -16.49 0.62
N ALA A 106 -13.29 -15.20 0.25
CA ALA A 106 -12.10 -14.36 0.12
C ALA A 106 -11.37 -14.17 1.45
N ARG A 107 -12.10 -14.19 2.58
CA ARG A 107 -11.51 -14.17 3.93
C ARG A 107 -10.90 -15.52 4.31
N ASN A 108 -11.52 -16.64 3.92
CA ASN A 108 -11.02 -17.97 4.28
C ASN A 108 -9.79 -18.42 3.47
N ILE A 109 -9.53 -17.80 2.30
CA ILE A 109 -8.33 -18.09 1.49
C ILE A 109 -7.07 -17.46 2.11
N ALA A 110 -7.22 -16.46 2.98
CA ALA A 110 -6.12 -15.63 3.48
C ALA A 110 -5.98 -15.68 5.01
#